data_AF-A0A182QKI5-F1
#
_entry.id   AF-A0A182QKI5-F1
#
_cell.length_a   1.000
_cell.length_b   1.000
_cell.length_c   1.000
_cell.angle_alpha   90.00
_cell.angle_beta   90.00
_cell.angle_gamma   90.00
#
_symmetry.space_group_name_H-M   'P 1'
#
loop_
_entity.id
_entity.type
_entity.pdbx_description
1 polymer ?
#
loop_
_entity_poly.entity_id
_entity_poly.type
_entity_poly.pdbx_seq_one_letter_code
_entity_poly.pdbx_strand_id
1 'polypeptide(L)'
;MLPNRAVVIEGVAKDWECLRRWIDRSMVPPTLNVVYLKNTLPNVPVPVADCDKQHYNSHEKLEQNLHEFLQRWQTNATTERNRYYLKDWHLRRENPDYAFYRTPALFASDWLNEYLTEKGTDDYRFVYIGPKGTWTAFHADVFGSYSWSVNIFGQPYKNS
;
A
#
# COMPACT_ATOMS: atom_id res chain seq x y z
N MET A 1 -13.20 -4.01 21.98
CA MET A 1 -13.28 -2.69 21.31
C MET A 1 -14.63 -2.06 21.67
N LEU A 2 -14.68 -0.75 21.92
CA LEU A 2 -15.97 -0.04 22.10
C LEU A 2 -16.70 0.06 20.74
N PRO A 3 -18.04 0.16 20.71
CA PRO A 3 -18.79 0.15 19.44
C PRO A 3 -18.38 1.30 18.52
N ASN A 4 -17.96 0.97 17.29
CA ASN A 4 -17.84 1.86 16.13
C ASN A 4 -17.04 3.18 16.32
N ARG A 5 -16.00 3.19 17.16
CA ARG A 5 -15.07 4.32 17.24
C ARG A 5 -13.74 3.97 16.58
N ALA A 6 -13.31 4.81 15.63
CA ALA A 6 -11.98 4.71 15.04
C ALA A 6 -10.92 4.91 16.14
N VAL A 7 -9.90 4.06 16.15
CA VAL A 7 -8.79 4.10 17.10
C VAL A 7 -7.48 4.22 16.34
N VAL A 8 -6.53 4.97 16.92
CA VAL A 8 -5.14 5.01 16.45
C VAL A 8 -4.32 4.14 17.39
N ILE A 9 -3.60 3.17 16.83
CA ILE A 9 -2.73 2.28 17.58
C ILE A 9 -1.30 2.53 17.13
N GLU A 10 -0.41 2.78 18.09
CA GLU A 10 0.99 3.07 17.82
C GLU A 10 1.88 1.83 18.03
N GLY A 11 3.02 1.79 17.34
CA GLY A 11 4.07 0.80 17.58
C GLY A 11 3.80 -0.62 17.07
N VAL A 12 2.73 -0.83 16.31
CA VAL A 12 2.31 -2.15 15.81
C VAL A 12 3.26 -2.73 14.75
N ALA A 13 3.92 -1.87 13.98
CA ALA A 13 4.75 -2.27 12.83
C ALA A 13 6.26 -2.20 13.07
N LYS A 14 6.71 -2.00 14.31
CA LYS A 14 8.13 -1.72 14.66
C LYS A 14 9.12 -2.75 14.10
N ASP A 15 8.70 -4.00 14.03
CA ASP A 15 9.50 -5.15 13.57
C ASP A 15 9.24 -5.53 12.10
N TRP A 16 8.33 -4.85 11.40
CA TRP A 16 7.93 -5.23 10.04
C TRP A 16 9.03 -4.89 9.03
N GLU A 17 9.27 -5.82 8.10
CA GLU A 17 10.28 -5.65 7.04
C GLU A 17 9.96 -4.44 6.15
N CYS A 18 8.67 -4.19 5.85
CA CYS A 18 8.27 -3.01 5.09
C CYS A 18 8.63 -1.70 5.80
N LEU A 19 8.48 -1.63 7.13
CA LEU A 19 8.91 -0.46 7.90
C LEU A 19 10.44 -0.33 7.89
N ARG A 20 11.16 -1.45 8.07
CA ARG A 20 12.62 -1.44 8.23
C ARG A 20 13.38 -1.21 6.92
N ARG A 21 12.88 -1.72 5.80
CA ARG A 21 13.66 -1.81 4.54
C ARG A 21 13.09 -1.05 3.37
N TRP A 22 11.76 -0.86 3.28
CA TRP A 22 11.18 -0.18 2.11
C TRP A 22 11.50 1.31 2.08
N ILE A 23 11.92 1.90 3.20
CA ILE A 23 12.28 3.30 3.32
C ILE A 23 13.78 3.41 3.54
N ASP A 24 14.46 4.11 2.63
CA ASP A 24 15.84 4.51 2.79
C ASP A 24 15.90 5.74 3.71
N ARG A 25 16.36 5.49 4.93
CA ARG A 25 16.54 6.51 5.97
C ARG A 25 17.96 7.08 6.02
N SER A 26 18.86 6.62 5.14
CA SER A 26 20.17 7.23 4.97
C SER A 26 20.10 8.51 4.12
N MET A 27 19.04 8.66 3.31
CA MET A 27 18.75 9.87 2.55
C MET A 27 18.02 10.93 3.39
N VAL A 28 18.25 12.21 3.06
CA VAL A 28 17.58 13.36 3.69
C VAL A 28 16.92 14.21 2.59
N PRO A 29 15.57 14.30 2.53
CA PRO A 29 14.62 13.55 3.36
C PRO A 29 14.62 12.04 3.05
N PRO A 30 14.14 11.18 3.97
CA PRO A 30 13.99 9.76 3.70
C PRO A 30 13.07 9.52 2.50
N THR A 31 13.35 8.46 1.73
CA THR A 31 12.62 8.15 0.50
C THR A 31 12.39 6.65 0.38
N LEU A 32 11.62 6.23 -0.64
CA LEU A 32 11.44 4.84 -0.97
C LEU A 32 12.78 4.21 -1.40
N ASN A 33 13.14 3.07 -0.80
CA ASN A 33 14.33 2.31 -1.14
C ASN A 33 14.09 1.50 -2.43
N VAL A 34 14.14 2.19 -3.58
CA VAL A 34 13.88 1.61 -4.90
C VAL A 34 14.83 0.44 -5.20
N VAL A 35 16.10 0.54 -4.80
CA VAL A 35 17.10 -0.52 -5.02
C VAL A 35 16.72 -1.79 -4.27
N TYR A 36 16.42 -1.69 -2.97
CA TYR A 36 15.97 -2.84 -2.19
C TYR A 36 14.69 -3.46 -2.76
N LEU A 37 13.70 -2.64 -3.13
CA LEU A 37 12.43 -3.13 -3.65
C LEU A 37 12.61 -3.87 -4.98
N LYS A 38 13.39 -3.34 -5.94
CA LYS A 38 13.67 -4.03 -7.21
C LYS A 38 14.43 -5.34 -7.03
N ASN A 39 15.30 -5.42 -6.01
CA ASN A 39 16.05 -6.64 -5.70
C ASN A 39 15.22 -7.69 -4.96
N THR A 40 14.18 -7.27 -4.23
CA THR A 40 13.38 -8.16 -3.35
C THR A 40 12.09 -8.61 -4.03
N LEU A 41 11.49 -7.76 -4.86
CA LEU A 41 10.17 -7.98 -5.44
C LEU A 41 10.28 -8.30 -6.94
N PRO A 42 9.49 -9.25 -7.45
CA PRO A 42 9.53 -9.63 -8.85
C PRO A 42 9.04 -8.49 -9.74
N ASN A 43 9.52 -8.47 -10.98
CA ASN A 43 9.03 -7.51 -11.97
C ASN A 43 7.71 -7.99 -12.59
N VAL A 44 6.60 -7.75 -11.89
CA VAL A 44 5.25 -8.15 -12.31
C VAL A 44 4.38 -6.93 -12.62
N PRO A 45 3.31 -7.09 -13.41
CA PRO A 45 2.28 -6.05 -13.56
C PRO A 45 1.68 -5.69 -12.19
N VAL A 46 1.58 -4.40 -11.90
CA VAL A 46 0.95 -3.87 -10.68
C VAL A 46 -0.10 -2.82 -11.01
N PRO A 47 -1.16 -2.71 -10.18
CA PRO A 47 -2.22 -1.74 -10.39
C PRO A 47 -1.75 -0.32 -10.02
N VAL A 48 -1.81 0.59 -10.99
CA VAL A 48 -1.41 1.98 -10.82
C VAL A 48 -2.46 2.94 -11.36
N ALA A 49 -2.82 3.92 -10.54
CA ALA A 49 -3.68 5.03 -10.92
C ALA A 49 -2.84 6.22 -11.43
N ASP A 50 -3.30 6.86 -12.50
CA ASP A 50 -2.81 8.17 -12.94
C ASP A 50 -3.69 9.28 -12.31
N CYS A 51 -3.14 10.01 -11.32
CA CYS A 51 -3.90 11.01 -10.58
C CYS A 51 -4.10 12.35 -11.31
N ASP A 52 -3.45 12.61 -12.46
CA ASP A 52 -3.71 13.84 -13.23
C ASP A 52 -4.86 13.68 -14.22
N LYS A 53 -5.18 12.44 -14.61
CA LYS A 53 -6.30 12.13 -15.50
C LYS A 53 -7.55 11.84 -14.68
N GLN A 54 -8.29 12.89 -14.31
CA GLN A 54 -9.63 12.70 -13.75
C GLN A 54 -10.60 12.23 -14.85
N HIS A 55 -10.97 10.96 -14.82
CA HIS A 55 -12.23 10.50 -15.42
C HIS A 55 -13.23 10.24 -14.28
N TYR A 56 -14.44 10.77 -14.42
CA TYR A 56 -15.61 10.61 -13.53
C TYR A 56 -15.43 9.61 -12.35
N ASN A 57 -15.24 10.16 -11.14
CA ASN A 57 -15.25 9.47 -9.84
C ASN A 57 -14.30 8.27 -9.65
N SER A 58 -13.38 7.97 -10.58
CA SER A 58 -12.40 6.91 -10.42
C SER A 58 -11.13 7.16 -11.23
N HIS A 59 -9.95 6.90 -10.65
CA HIS A 59 -8.70 6.99 -11.40
C HIS A 59 -8.66 5.91 -12.48
N GLU A 60 -8.15 6.25 -13.68
CA GLU A 60 -7.83 5.26 -14.72
C GLU A 60 -6.86 4.22 -14.14
N LYS A 61 -7.32 2.97 -14.03
CA LYS A 61 -6.48 1.85 -13.58
C LYS A 61 -5.62 1.42 -14.77
N LEU A 62 -4.33 1.66 -14.66
CA LEU A 62 -3.32 1.18 -15.59
C LEU A 62 -2.58 0.02 -14.94
N GLU A 63 -2.32 -1.02 -15.71
CA GLU A 63 -1.33 -2.02 -15.34
C GLU A 63 0.03 -1.60 -15.88
N GLN A 64 1.04 -1.58 -15.02
CA GLN A 64 2.43 -1.38 -15.44
C GLN A 64 3.36 -2.27 -14.63
N ASN A 65 4.52 -2.59 -15.18
CA ASN A 65 5.51 -3.38 -14.47
C ASN A 65 6.01 -2.66 -13.20
N LEU A 66 6.14 -3.40 -12.10
CA LEU A 66 6.61 -2.85 -10.82
C LEU A 66 7.95 -2.14 -10.95
N HIS A 67 8.90 -2.72 -11.70
CA HIS A 67 10.23 -2.12 -11.83
C HIS A 67 10.20 -0.82 -12.64
N GLU A 68 9.26 -0.69 -13.59
CA GLU A 68 9.04 0.56 -14.33
C GLU A 68 8.43 1.64 -13.41
N PHE A 69 7.43 1.27 -12.59
CA PHE A 69 6.87 2.17 -11.58
C PHE A 69 7.95 2.69 -10.62
N LEU A 70 8.78 1.79 -10.08
CA LEU A 70 9.85 2.13 -9.16
C LEU A 70 10.95 2.96 -9.83
N GLN A 71 11.27 2.66 -11.09
CA GLN A 71 12.22 3.46 -11.87
C GLN A 71 11.71 4.90 -12.04
N ARG A 72 10.43 5.06 -12.41
CA ARG A 72 9.78 6.38 -12.55
C ARG A 72 9.74 7.12 -11.21
N TRP A 73 9.51 6.42 -10.10
CA TRP A 73 9.57 7.01 -8.77
C TRP A 73 10.94 7.65 -8.49
N GLN A 74 12.02 6.95 -8.84
CA GLN A 74 13.38 7.42 -8.63
C GLN A 74 13.74 8.62 -9.53
N THR A 75 13.31 8.59 -10.80
CA THR A 75 13.61 9.69 -11.76
C THR A 75 12.77 10.92 -11.51
N ASN A 76 11.48 10.78 -11.17
CA ASN A 76 10.59 11.93 -10.96
C ASN A 76 10.83 12.63 -9.60
N ALA A 77 11.70 12.10 -8.75
CA ALA A 77 12.19 12.83 -7.58
C ALA A 77 12.95 14.11 -7.97
N THR A 78 13.44 14.21 -9.21
CA THR A 78 14.22 15.36 -9.71
C THR A 78 13.47 16.26 -10.69
N THR A 79 12.36 15.82 -11.29
CA THR A 79 11.58 16.58 -12.28
C THR A 79 10.08 16.28 -12.18
N GLU A 80 9.28 17.33 -11.96
CA GLU A 80 7.82 17.38 -11.86
C GLU A 80 7.12 16.35 -10.94
N ARG A 81 5.94 16.74 -10.44
CA ARG A 81 5.17 16.01 -9.43
C ARG A 81 4.84 14.61 -9.95
N ASN A 82 5.42 13.57 -9.37
CA ASN A 82 5.02 12.20 -9.66
C ASN A 82 3.51 12.06 -9.37
N ARG A 83 2.73 11.63 -10.37
CA ARG A 83 1.27 11.51 -10.33
C ARG A 83 0.77 10.08 -10.19
N TYR A 84 1.68 9.12 -10.29
CA TYR A 84 1.34 7.70 -10.33
C TYR A 84 1.18 7.16 -8.92
N TYR A 85 0.05 6.49 -8.68
CA TYR A 85 -0.32 5.94 -7.39
C TYR A 85 -0.52 4.43 -7.51
N LEU A 86 0.41 3.63 -6.98
CA LEU A 86 0.21 2.20 -6.85
C LEU A 86 -0.83 1.97 -5.77
N LYS A 87 -1.93 1.30 -6.12
CA LYS A 87 -3.09 1.14 -5.25
C LYS A 87 -3.80 -0.19 -5.46
N ASP A 88 -4.43 -0.69 -4.40
CA ASP A 88 -5.17 -1.96 -4.43
C ASP A 88 -4.25 -3.16 -4.80
N TRP A 89 -2.96 -3.10 -4.45
CA TRP A 89 -2.02 -4.15 -4.83
C TRP A 89 -2.03 -5.32 -3.84
N HIS A 90 -2.32 -6.51 -4.34
CA HIS A 90 -2.44 -7.77 -3.59
C HIS A 90 -1.09 -8.45 -3.35
N LEU A 91 -0.08 -7.71 -2.87
CA LEU A 91 1.29 -8.22 -2.72
C LEU A 91 1.36 -9.52 -1.87
N ARG A 92 0.52 -9.65 -0.82
CA ARG A 92 0.56 -10.85 0.03
C ARG A 92 0.04 -12.09 -0.69
N ARG A 93 -0.93 -11.95 -1.59
CA ARG A 93 -1.42 -13.04 -2.45
C ARG A 93 -0.41 -13.38 -3.54
N GLU A 94 0.16 -12.36 -4.18
CA GLU A 94 1.12 -12.54 -5.29
C GLU A 94 2.49 -13.05 -4.84
N ASN A 95 2.91 -12.73 -3.60
CA ASN A 95 4.19 -13.13 -3.04
C ASN A 95 4.03 -13.64 -1.60
N PRO A 96 3.45 -14.84 -1.40
CA PRO A 96 3.02 -15.34 -0.10
C PRO A 96 4.16 -15.59 0.89
N ASP A 97 5.35 -15.93 0.38
CA ASP A 97 6.55 -16.21 1.19
C ASP A 97 7.25 -14.93 1.67
N TYR A 98 6.93 -13.78 1.08
CA TYR A 98 7.51 -12.51 1.50
C TYR A 98 6.79 -11.97 2.73
N ALA A 99 7.40 -12.18 3.90
CA ALA A 99 6.88 -11.72 5.20
C ALA A 99 7.10 -10.20 5.42
N PHE A 100 6.56 -9.36 4.54
CA PHE A 100 6.77 -7.90 4.63
C PHE A 100 6.03 -7.24 5.80
N TYR A 101 4.95 -7.86 6.28
CA TYR A 101 4.22 -7.48 7.48
C TYR A 101 3.57 -8.72 8.13
N ARG A 102 3.03 -8.54 9.34
CA ARG A 102 2.21 -9.54 10.03
C ARG A 102 0.89 -8.93 10.49
N THR A 103 -0.18 -9.71 10.46
CA THR A 103 -1.47 -9.29 11.06
C THR A 103 -1.29 -9.10 12.56
N PRO A 104 -1.57 -7.91 13.12
CA PRO A 104 -1.52 -7.69 14.57
C PRO A 104 -2.49 -8.60 15.32
N ALA A 105 -2.13 -9.04 16.53
CA ALA A 105 -2.98 -9.93 17.32
C ALA A 105 -4.39 -9.35 17.60
N LEU A 106 -4.52 -8.02 17.64
CA LEU A 106 -5.81 -7.34 17.79
C LEU A 106 -6.77 -7.57 16.61
N PHE A 107 -6.24 -7.95 15.45
CA PHE A 107 -6.97 -8.16 14.20
C PHE A 107 -6.85 -9.62 13.71
N ALA A 108 -6.49 -10.55 14.60
CA ALA A 108 -6.27 -11.95 14.24
C ALA A 108 -7.55 -12.69 13.82
N SER A 109 -8.74 -12.20 14.19
CA SER A 109 -10.04 -12.75 13.78
C SER A 109 -10.40 -12.27 12.37
N ASP A 110 -9.70 -12.78 11.35
CA ASP A 110 -9.78 -12.33 9.95
C ASP A 110 -10.49 -13.37 9.06
N TRP A 111 -11.70 -13.74 9.47
CA TRP A 111 -12.55 -14.75 8.83
C TRP A 111 -12.71 -14.58 7.30
N LEU A 112 -12.75 -13.34 6.80
CA LEU A 112 -12.84 -13.07 5.36
C LEU A 112 -11.57 -13.50 4.63
N ASN A 113 -10.40 -13.09 5.12
CA ASN A 113 -9.13 -13.51 4.51
C ASN A 113 -8.85 -14.99 4.73
N GLU A 114 -9.25 -15.58 5.86
CA GLU A 114 -9.19 -17.03 6.09
C GLU A 114 -9.96 -17.77 5.00
N TYR A 115 -11.23 -17.42 4.79
CA TYR A 115 -12.07 -18.02 3.75
C TYR A 115 -11.49 -17.84 2.35
N LEU A 116 -11.08 -16.62 1.97
CA LEU A 116 -10.57 -16.34 0.63
C LEU A 116 -9.22 -17.04 0.37
N THR A 117 -8.37 -17.13 1.39
CA THR A 117 -7.07 -17.83 1.30
C THR A 117 -7.29 -19.34 1.20
N GLU A 118 -8.21 -19.93 1.98
CA GLU A 118 -8.55 -21.35 1.89
C GLU A 118 -9.09 -21.74 0.50
N LYS A 119 -9.86 -20.84 -0.13
CA LYS A 119 -10.36 -21.04 -1.51
C LYS A 119 -9.31 -20.74 -2.57
N GLY A 120 -8.18 -20.12 -2.21
CA GLY A 120 -7.16 -19.67 -3.16
C GLY A 120 -7.66 -18.62 -4.15
N THR A 121 -8.76 -17.93 -3.84
CA THR A 121 -9.45 -17.04 -4.80
C THR A 121 -8.92 -15.61 -4.74
N ASP A 122 -8.69 -15.08 -3.54
CA ASP A 122 -8.23 -13.70 -3.37
C ASP A 122 -7.69 -13.40 -1.96
N ASP A 123 -7.34 -12.14 -1.70
CA ASP A 123 -7.23 -11.60 -0.35
C ASP A 123 -7.77 -10.16 -0.26
N TYR A 124 -8.18 -9.76 0.94
CA TYR A 124 -8.61 -8.40 1.26
C TYR A 124 -7.48 -7.65 1.97
N ARG A 125 -6.31 -7.61 1.32
CA ARG A 125 -5.05 -7.07 1.87
C ARG A 125 -4.34 -6.27 0.79
N PHE A 126 -4.28 -4.96 0.95
CA PHE A 126 -3.85 -4.05 -0.10
C PHE A 126 -2.61 -3.25 0.29
N VAL A 127 -1.69 -3.10 -0.65
CA VAL A 127 -0.55 -2.19 -0.56
C VAL A 127 -0.82 -0.93 -1.38
N TYR A 128 -0.47 0.22 -0.80
CA TYR A 128 -0.59 1.54 -1.42
C TYR A 128 0.78 2.24 -1.39
N ILE A 129 1.26 2.73 -2.53
CA ILE A 129 2.50 3.51 -2.66
C ILE A 129 2.22 4.69 -3.56
N GLY A 130 2.26 5.90 -3.00
CA GLY A 130 1.93 7.12 -3.71
C GLY A 130 2.79 8.31 -3.28
N PRO A 131 3.21 9.16 -4.23
CA PRO A 131 3.88 10.42 -3.91
C PRO A 131 2.89 11.44 -3.33
N LYS A 132 3.42 12.54 -2.79
CA LYS A 132 2.61 13.62 -2.21
C LYS A 132 1.59 14.16 -3.23
N GLY A 133 0.32 14.14 -2.85
CA GLY A 133 -0.78 14.64 -3.68
C GLY A 133 -1.61 13.56 -4.37
N THR A 134 -1.18 12.30 -4.29
CA THR A 134 -2.04 11.17 -4.67
C THR A 134 -3.04 10.86 -3.56
N TRP A 135 -4.20 10.34 -3.93
CA TRP A 135 -5.32 10.13 -3.01
C TRP A 135 -6.14 8.89 -3.40
N THR A 136 -6.86 8.35 -2.43
CA THR A 136 -7.93 7.38 -2.66
C THR A 136 -9.26 8.09 -2.43
N ALA A 137 -10.22 7.90 -3.34
CA ALA A 137 -11.57 8.45 -3.19
C ALA A 137 -12.26 7.91 -1.94
N PHE A 138 -13.20 8.69 -1.41
CA PHE A 138 -14.05 8.25 -0.32
C PHE A 138 -14.79 6.97 -0.73
N HIS A 139 -14.66 5.93 0.10
CA HIS A 139 -15.36 4.67 -0.08
C HIS A 139 -15.73 4.12 1.30
N ALA A 140 -16.77 3.28 1.33
CA ALA A 140 -17.11 2.48 2.49
C ALA A 140 -16.53 1.07 2.30
N ASP A 141 -16.08 0.46 3.40
CA ASP A 141 -15.62 -0.92 3.38
C ASP A 141 -16.75 -1.85 2.89
N VAL A 142 -16.40 -2.77 2.00
CA VAL A 142 -17.37 -3.69 1.41
C VAL A 142 -17.78 -4.71 2.48
N PHE A 143 -19.00 -5.24 2.35
CA PHE A 143 -19.58 -6.27 3.24
C PHE A 143 -19.79 -5.85 4.71
N GLY A 144 -19.77 -4.54 5.02
CA GLY A 144 -19.91 -4.07 6.40
C GLY A 144 -18.73 -4.52 7.28
N SER A 145 -17.59 -4.80 6.66
CA SER A 145 -16.36 -5.18 7.36
C SER A 145 -15.75 -3.99 8.11
N TYR A 146 -14.88 -4.31 9.07
CA TYR A 146 -13.99 -3.32 9.69
C TYR A 146 -12.63 -3.43 9.02
N SER A 147 -12.10 -2.31 8.52
CA SER A 147 -10.72 -2.24 8.04
C SER A 147 -9.75 -1.74 9.12
N TRP A 148 -8.48 -2.08 8.94
CA TRP A 148 -7.37 -1.44 9.61
C TRP A 148 -6.33 -1.03 8.57
N SER A 149 -5.68 0.12 8.79
CA SER A 149 -4.58 0.59 7.94
C SER A 149 -3.38 0.95 8.79
N VAL A 150 -2.20 0.66 8.27
CA VAL A 150 -0.93 1.05 8.91
C VAL A 150 -0.15 1.91 7.93
N ASN A 151 0.07 3.16 8.33
CA ASN A 151 0.93 4.07 7.59
C ASN A 151 2.40 3.76 7.90
N ILE A 152 3.16 3.30 6.90
CA ILE A 152 4.58 2.97 7.05
C ILE A 152 5.47 4.21 6.94
N PHE A 153 5.13 5.14 6.04
CA PHE A 153 5.92 6.33 5.78
C PHE A 153 5.10 7.44 5.12
N GLY A 154 5.46 8.68 5.39
CA GLY A 154 4.73 9.87 4.93
C GLY A 154 3.53 10.18 5.81
N GLN A 155 2.68 11.10 5.35
CA GLN A 155 1.45 11.48 6.05
C GLN A 155 0.26 11.29 5.09
N PRO A 156 -0.69 10.40 5.42
CA PRO A 156 -1.94 10.32 4.68
C PRO A 156 -2.73 11.61 4.91
N TYR A 157 -3.27 12.18 3.82
CA TYR A 157 -4.11 13.38 3.92
C TYR A 157 -5.40 13.03 4.66
N LYS A 158 -5.64 13.66 5.81
CA LYS A 158 -6.91 13.58 6.54
C LYS A 158 -7.57 14.96 6.45
N ASN A 159 -8.75 15.04 5.84
CA ASN A 159 -9.60 16.21 6.03
C ASN A 159 -9.98 16.23 7.52
N SER A 160 -9.49 17.25 8.23
CA SER A 160 -9.90 17.59 9.59
C SER A 160 -11.28 18.22 9.58
#